data_AF-A0AAD3CUL6-F1
#
_entry.id   AF-A0AAD3CUL6-F1
#
_cell.length_a   1.000
_cell.length_b   1.000
_cell.length_c   1.000
_cell.angle_alpha   90.00
_cell.angle_beta   90.00
_cell.angle_gamma   90.00
#
_symmetry.space_group_name_H-M   'P 1'
#
loop_
_entity.id
_entity.type
_entity.pdbx_description
1 polymer ?
#
loop_
_entity_poly.entity_id
_entity_poly.type
_entity_poly.pdbx_seq_one_letter_code
_entity_poly.pdbx_strand_id
1 'polypeptide(L)'
;MGTLIASSSISVYQNNITPDKTKAWLRKSLPERILVGYTTNKCEDLNDMGKVTTAVKDGVNVLIWCFLAFDNKPSSSNGHEAISKIKSGLNVDNFIKYKKQLIDLGYNDVVHLTAFGGWNGFHLPSGYSAEQLFHEFQSFNSQQDHLEDPLFDGIDWDLEGHDNVQSPNNEFTKECLDQMGEFSKLAKVNGLIVSLAPPESYLDITSRKFSRFVNLTYPEPWHQDFEYHGANVYSYILAKWNDYIDFVFLQFYESYSHAAYQISALGISPSKFLVSYMEQLYLQNEGLVVHFQEDPSMDLENQFVSLKLEKLVLGFANGWALNDDIHKDKVIFFKKKDLEEANNDLTRKKIEPRGFGFWVIEEEGKHDVNYAKSLADILFKKHEVKECDDEPTFASE
;
A
#
# COMPACT_ATOMS: atom_id res chain seq x y z
N MET A 1 69.97 10.57 -4.74
CA MET A 1 68.87 10.37 -3.76
C MET A 1 67.80 11.40 -4.07
N GLY A 2 66.76 10.96 -4.78
CA GLY A 2 65.58 11.78 -5.03
C GLY A 2 64.59 11.70 -3.88
N THR A 3 63.57 12.56 -3.90
CA THR A 3 62.19 12.15 -4.18
C THR A 3 61.39 13.42 -4.47
N LEU A 4 60.82 13.50 -5.67
CA LEU A 4 59.76 14.44 -6.05
C LEU A 4 58.47 14.01 -5.38
N ILE A 5 57.77 14.93 -4.72
CA ILE A 5 56.40 14.72 -4.24
C ILE A 5 55.47 15.07 -5.40
N ALA A 6 54.89 14.05 -6.03
CA ALA A 6 53.85 14.20 -7.03
C ALA A 6 52.51 14.44 -6.32
N SER A 7 51.85 15.56 -6.66
CA SER A 7 50.45 15.82 -6.31
C SER A 7 49.55 14.92 -7.15
N SER A 8 48.94 13.91 -6.53
CA SER A 8 47.88 13.13 -7.17
C SER A 8 46.57 13.90 -7.10
N SER A 9 46.20 14.52 -8.22
CA SER A 9 44.85 14.99 -8.49
C SER A 9 43.90 13.80 -8.54
N ILE A 10 43.02 13.66 -7.54
CA ILE A 10 41.88 12.75 -7.58
C ILE A 10 40.91 13.31 -8.62
N SER A 11 40.89 12.72 -9.82
CA SER A 11 39.83 12.95 -10.79
C SER A 11 38.56 12.27 -10.28
N VAL A 12 37.64 13.07 -9.76
CA VAL A 12 36.25 12.64 -9.56
C VAL A 12 35.68 12.41 -10.96
N TYR A 13 35.63 11.16 -11.40
CA TYR A 13 34.84 10.76 -12.56
C TYR A 13 33.37 10.95 -12.16
N GLN A 14 32.82 12.12 -12.52
CA GLN A 14 31.38 12.26 -12.69
C GLN A 14 30.99 11.33 -13.83
N ASN A 15 30.55 10.12 -13.51
CA ASN A 15 29.80 9.31 -14.44
C ASN A 15 28.50 10.07 -14.70
N ASN A 16 28.50 10.85 -15.79
CA ASN A 16 27.28 11.29 -16.44
C ASN A 16 26.57 10.04 -16.96
N ILE A 17 25.84 9.36 -16.08
CA ILE A 17 24.69 8.55 -16.49
C ILE A 17 23.70 9.59 -17.00
N THR A 18 23.84 9.99 -18.25
CA THR A 18 22.73 10.60 -18.98
C THR A 18 21.57 9.64 -18.80
N PRO A 19 20.42 10.09 -18.24
CA PRO A 19 19.22 9.28 -18.26
C PRO A 19 19.04 8.87 -19.71
N ASP A 20 19.10 7.57 -19.97
CA ASP A 20 18.58 7.09 -21.24
C ASP A 20 17.18 7.69 -21.33
N LYS A 21 16.89 8.39 -22.42
CA LYS A 21 15.55 8.96 -22.65
C LYS A 21 14.62 7.81 -23.02
N THR A 22 14.55 6.80 -22.15
CA THR A 22 13.55 5.77 -22.16
C THR A 22 12.22 6.51 -22.13
N LYS A 23 11.46 6.29 -23.20
CA LYS A 23 10.15 6.88 -23.42
C LYS A 23 9.31 6.56 -22.17
N ALA A 24 8.83 7.59 -21.47
CA ALA A 24 7.88 7.40 -20.36
C ALA A 24 6.74 6.49 -20.83
N TRP A 25 6.34 5.54 -19.99
CA TRP A 25 5.26 4.62 -20.35
C TRP A 25 3.95 5.38 -20.47
N LEU A 26 3.06 4.90 -21.33
CA LEU A 26 1.70 5.40 -21.35
C LEU A 26 1.04 5.02 -20.01
N ARG A 27 0.73 6.03 -19.20
CA ARG A 27 0.12 5.82 -17.89
C ARG A 27 -1.25 5.17 -18.03
N LYS A 28 -1.43 4.00 -17.40
CA LYS A 28 -2.75 3.38 -17.25
C LYS A 28 -3.62 4.22 -16.30
N SER A 29 -4.87 4.46 -16.67
CA SER A 29 -5.82 5.17 -15.80
C SER A 29 -6.31 4.24 -14.70
N LEU A 30 -6.30 4.72 -13.45
CA LEU A 30 -7.05 4.06 -12.38
C LEU A 30 -8.55 4.30 -12.58
N PRO A 31 -9.40 3.29 -12.33
CA PRO A 31 -10.84 3.49 -12.20
C PRO A 31 -11.18 4.53 -11.11
N GLU A 32 -12.37 5.13 -11.22
CA GLU A 32 -12.92 6.04 -10.20
C GLU A 32 -13.11 5.31 -8.87
N ARG A 33 -13.74 4.13 -8.92
CA ARG A 33 -13.91 3.21 -7.79
C ARG A 33 -12.99 2.01 -7.96
N ILE A 34 -12.15 1.76 -6.97
CA ILE A 34 -11.18 0.67 -7.05
C ILE A 34 -11.47 -0.44 -6.04
N LEU A 35 -11.41 -1.68 -6.52
CA LEU A 35 -11.42 -2.88 -5.70
C LEU A 35 -10.05 -3.55 -5.83
N VAL A 36 -9.27 -3.46 -4.76
CA VAL A 36 -7.89 -3.95 -4.69
C VAL A 36 -7.87 -5.39 -4.16
N GLY A 37 -7.15 -6.28 -4.84
CA GLY A 37 -6.88 -7.63 -4.34
C GLY A 37 -5.38 -7.93 -4.36
N TYR A 38 -4.82 -8.22 -3.19
CA TYR A 38 -3.44 -8.70 -3.09
C TYR A 38 -3.35 -10.19 -3.48
N THR A 39 -2.26 -10.60 -4.11
CA THR A 39 -1.99 -12.00 -4.49
C THR A 39 -0.54 -12.36 -4.19
N THR A 40 -0.36 -13.50 -3.54
CA THR A 40 0.93 -14.15 -3.26
C THR A 40 1.26 -15.26 -4.25
N ASN A 41 0.40 -15.51 -5.23
CA ASN A 41 0.64 -16.48 -6.27
C ASN A 41 1.87 -16.08 -7.11
N LYS A 42 2.80 -17.03 -7.22
CA LYS A 42 4.07 -16.86 -7.93
C LYS A 42 3.99 -17.13 -9.44
N CYS A 43 2.80 -17.41 -9.98
CA CYS A 43 2.57 -17.79 -11.37
C CYS A 43 3.38 -19.03 -11.80
N GLU A 44 3.68 -19.97 -10.92
CA GLU A 44 4.49 -21.15 -11.28
C GLU A 44 3.74 -22.10 -12.24
N ASP A 45 2.43 -22.25 -12.06
CA ASP A 45 1.52 -22.93 -12.97
C ASP A 45 0.31 -22.03 -13.28
N LEU A 46 -0.01 -21.87 -14.58
CA LEU A 46 -1.17 -21.10 -15.03
C LEU A 46 -2.50 -21.73 -14.57
N ASN A 47 -2.52 -23.03 -14.28
CA ASN A 47 -3.71 -23.71 -13.75
C ASN A 47 -4.05 -23.25 -12.33
N ASP A 48 -3.08 -22.73 -11.58
CA ASP A 48 -3.27 -22.26 -10.20
C ASP A 48 -3.81 -20.82 -10.14
N MET A 49 -4.00 -20.18 -11.29
CA MET A 49 -4.48 -18.79 -11.39
C MET A 49 -6.00 -18.65 -11.26
N GLY A 50 -6.71 -19.76 -11.02
CA GLY A 50 -8.18 -19.80 -10.96
C GLY A 50 -8.78 -18.82 -9.94
N LYS A 51 -8.16 -18.67 -8.76
CA LYS A 51 -8.64 -17.72 -7.73
C LYS A 51 -8.46 -16.27 -8.16
N VAL A 52 -7.31 -15.92 -8.74
CA VAL A 52 -7.05 -14.57 -9.28
C VAL A 52 -8.04 -14.25 -10.41
N THR A 53 -8.26 -15.18 -11.34
CA THR A 53 -9.23 -14.99 -12.43
C THR A 53 -10.66 -14.84 -11.90
N THR A 54 -11.02 -15.59 -10.85
CA THR A 54 -12.35 -15.49 -10.23
C THR A 54 -12.51 -14.15 -9.51
N ALA A 55 -11.50 -13.71 -8.76
CA ALA A 55 -11.53 -12.41 -8.09
C ALA A 55 -11.69 -11.24 -9.08
N VAL A 56 -10.99 -11.29 -10.23
CA VAL A 56 -11.17 -10.33 -11.33
C VAL A 56 -12.58 -10.38 -11.90
N LYS A 57 -13.11 -11.57 -12.19
CA LYS A 57 -14.49 -11.77 -12.66
C LYS A 57 -15.52 -11.23 -11.67
N ASP A 58 -15.24 -11.35 -10.38
CA ASP A 58 -16.10 -10.85 -9.30
C ASP A 58 -15.92 -9.35 -9.02
N GLY A 59 -15.01 -8.65 -9.72
CA GLY A 59 -14.94 -7.19 -9.73
C GLY A 59 -13.61 -6.58 -9.28
N VAL A 60 -12.60 -7.38 -8.89
CA VAL A 60 -11.26 -6.85 -8.61
C VAL A 60 -10.70 -6.20 -9.87
N ASN A 61 -10.39 -4.91 -9.78
CA ASN A 61 -9.89 -4.10 -10.90
C ASN A 61 -8.47 -3.54 -10.68
N VAL A 62 -7.90 -3.78 -9.49
CA VAL A 62 -6.48 -3.55 -9.20
C VAL A 62 -5.92 -4.80 -8.52
N LEU A 63 -4.95 -5.45 -9.16
CA LEU A 63 -4.20 -6.58 -8.61
C LEU A 63 -2.85 -6.11 -8.10
N ILE A 64 -2.50 -6.47 -6.86
CA ILE A 64 -1.18 -6.18 -6.28
C ILE A 64 -0.44 -7.50 -6.05
N TRP A 65 0.70 -7.66 -6.73
CA TRP A 65 1.49 -8.89 -6.73
C TRP A 65 2.60 -8.83 -5.67
N CYS A 66 2.65 -9.83 -4.82
CA CYS A 66 3.51 -9.88 -3.63
C CYS A 66 4.61 -10.93 -3.76
N PHE A 67 5.88 -10.65 -3.43
CA PHE A 67 6.51 -9.34 -3.23
C PHE A 67 7.77 -9.27 -4.08
N LEU A 68 8.17 -8.06 -4.45
CA LEU A 68 9.53 -7.78 -4.91
C LEU A 68 10.39 -7.34 -3.73
N ALA A 69 11.68 -7.63 -3.85
CA ALA A 69 12.70 -7.13 -2.94
C ALA A 69 13.95 -6.73 -3.72
N PHE A 70 14.73 -5.82 -3.16
CA PHE A 70 16.07 -5.52 -3.65
C PHE A 70 17.09 -6.48 -3.00
N ASP A 71 18.10 -6.92 -3.76
CA ASP A 71 19.18 -7.73 -3.17
C ASP A 71 20.06 -6.85 -2.28
N ASN A 72 20.08 -7.15 -0.98
CA ASN A 72 20.86 -6.42 0.02
C ASN A 72 22.34 -6.82 0.06
N LYS A 73 22.82 -7.68 -0.84
CA LYS A 73 24.25 -8.01 -0.92
C LYS A 73 25.01 -6.89 -1.65
N PRO A 74 25.90 -6.13 -0.97
CA PRO A 74 26.88 -5.34 -1.70
C PRO A 74 27.72 -6.32 -2.52
N SER A 75 27.68 -6.23 -3.85
CA SER A 75 28.47 -7.09 -4.71
C SER A 75 29.95 -6.86 -4.42
N SER A 76 30.54 -7.77 -3.65
CA SER A 76 31.95 -7.76 -3.38
C SER A 76 32.72 -8.15 -4.64
N SER A 77 33.84 -7.45 -4.83
CA SER A 77 35.07 -7.92 -5.48
C SER A 77 35.29 -7.76 -6.98
N ASN A 78 34.93 -6.63 -7.63
CA ASN A 78 35.55 -6.26 -8.93
C ASN A 78 35.57 -4.76 -9.31
N GLY A 79 35.47 -3.82 -8.36
CA GLY A 79 35.64 -2.39 -8.65
C GLY A 79 34.57 -1.76 -9.57
N HIS A 80 33.54 -2.52 -9.94
CA HIS A 80 32.29 -2.01 -10.50
C HIS A 80 31.29 -1.83 -9.38
N GLU A 81 30.60 -0.68 -9.34
CA GLU A 81 29.55 -0.39 -8.36
C GLU A 81 28.55 -1.54 -8.31
N ALA A 82 28.33 -2.04 -7.10
CA ALA A 82 27.34 -3.07 -6.83
C ALA A 82 25.94 -2.51 -7.04
N ILE A 83 25.29 -2.75 -8.18
CA ILE A 83 23.88 -2.39 -8.35
C ILE A 83 23.04 -3.46 -7.63
N SER A 84 22.20 -3.03 -6.68
CA SER A 84 21.21 -3.92 -6.08
C SER A 84 20.25 -4.42 -7.16
N LYS A 85 20.00 -5.73 -7.23
CA LYS A 85 19.12 -6.32 -8.24
C LYS A 85 17.74 -6.61 -7.69
N ILE A 86 16.71 -6.51 -8.53
CA ILE A 86 15.37 -6.98 -8.16
C ILE A 86 15.39 -8.51 -7.99
N LYS A 87 14.92 -8.96 -6.84
CA LYS A 87 14.53 -10.34 -6.55
C LYS A 87 13.02 -10.43 -6.61
N SER A 88 12.56 -11.30 -7.49
CA SER A 88 11.15 -11.65 -7.61
C SER A 88 10.98 -13.13 -7.34
N GLY A 89 9.96 -13.47 -6.54
CA GLY A 89 9.46 -14.84 -6.45
C GLY A 89 8.53 -15.21 -7.62
N LEU A 90 8.18 -14.25 -8.47
CA LEU A 90 7.25 -14.42 -9.58
C LEU A 90 7.94 -15.05 -10.78
N ASN A 91 7.29 -16.07 -11.35
CA ASN A 91 7.59 -16.59 -12.67
C ASN A 91 7.12 -15.58 -13.73
N VAL A 92 8.04 -14.72 -14.17
CA VAL A 92 7.76 -13.59 -15.08
C VAL A 92 7.15 -14.06 -16.41
N ASP A 93 7.67 -15.15 -16.99
CA ASP A 93 7.18 -15.67 -18.27
C ASP A 93 5.71 -16.12 -18.19
N ASN A 94 5.34 -16.80 -17.10
CA ASN A 94 3.96 -17.21 -16.88
C ASN A 94 3.08 -16.03 -16.51
N PHE A 95 3.57 -15.07 -15.73
CA PHE A 95 2.84 -13.85 -15.44
C PHE A 95 2.46 -13.07 -16.71
N ILE A 96 3.40 -12.95 -17.68
CA ILE A 96 3.12 -12.32 -18.98
C ILE A 96 2.01 -13.06 -19.73
N LYS A 97 2.09 -14.40 -19.81
CA LYS A 97 1.05 -15.24 -20.44
C LYS A 97 -0.29 -15.05 -19.74
N TYR A 98 -0.29 -14.94 -18.41
CA TYR A 98 -1.50 -14.75 -17.63
C TYR A 98 -2.12 -13.36 -17.82
N LYS A 99 -1.32 -12.28 -17.84
CA LYS A 99 -1.81 -10.93 -18.21
C LYS A 99 -2.48 -10.97 -19.58
N LYS A 100 -1.86 -11.62 -20.56
CA LYS A 100 -2.45 -11.81 -21.89
C LYS A 100 -3.77 -12.59 -21.82
N GLN A 101 -3.83 -13.65 -21.02
CA GLN A 101 -5.06 -14.41 -20.82
C GLN A 101 -6.20 -13.55 -20.24
N LEU A 102 -5.91 -12.67 -19.26
CA LEU A 102 -6.91 -11.74 -18.74
C LEU A 102 -7.40 -10.76 -19.81
N ILE A 103 -6.49 -10.23 -20.63
CA ILE A 103 -6.83 -9.37 -21.79
C ILE A 103 -7.74 -10.12 -22.77
N ASP A 104 -7.38 -11.36 -23.13
CA ASP A 104 -8.16 -12.20 -24.06
C ASP A 104 -9.56 -12.55 -23.49
N LEU A 105 -9.71 -12.53 -22.16
CA LEU A 105 -10.99 -12.68 -21.47
C LEU A 105 -11.80 -11.37 -21.34
N GLY A 106 -11.27 -10.24 -21.81
CA GLY A 106 -11.92 -8.93 -21.79
C GLY A 106 -11.61 -8.08 -20.55
N TYR A 107 -10.58 -8.42 -19.77
CA TYR A 107 -10.16 -7.71 -18.55
C TYR A 107 -8.88 -6.88 -18.78
N ASN A 108 -8.79 -6.20 -19.93
CA ASN A 108 -7.62 -5.39 -20.28
C ASN A 108 -7.49 -4.10 -19.45
N ASP A 109 -8.54 -3.71 -18.75
CA ASP A 109 -8.61 -2.55 -17.86
C ASP A 109 -8.09 -2.84 -16.44
N VAL A 110 -7.92 -4.11 -16.05
CA VAL A 110 -7.35 -4.49 -14.75
C VAL A 110 -5.93 -3.96 -14.62
N VAL A 111 -5.68 -3.20 -13.55
CA VAL A 111 -4.37 -2.63 -13.24
C VAL A 111 -3.54 -3.66 -12.48
N HIS A 112 -2.27 -3.84 -12.85
CA HIS A 112 -1.33 -4.73 -12.18
C HIS A 112 -0.21 -3.93 -11.51
N LEU A 113 -0.21 -3.87 -10.18
CA LEU A 113 0.89 -3.28 -9.39
C LEU A 113 1.74 -4.37 -8.75
N THR A 114 2.95 -4.03 -8.34
CA THR A 114 3.79 -4.94 -7.57
C THR A 114 4.16 -4.34 -6.22
N ALA A 115 4.08 -5.12 -5.15
CA ALA A 115 4.36 -4.66 -3.80
C ALA A 115 5.83 -4.89 -3.41
N PHE A 116 6.43 -3.89 -2.77
CA PHE A 116 7.68 -4.03 -2.04
C PHE A 116 7.38 -4.11 -0.54
N GLY A 117 7.85 -5.17 0.12
CA GLY A 117 7.76 -5.33 1.56
C GLY A 117 7.12 -6.65 2.02
N GLY A 118 6.03 -6.51 2.78
CA GLY A 118 5.40 -7.53 3.60
C GLY A 118 6.03 -7.64 5.00
N TRP A 119 5.27 -8.22 5.93
CA TRP A 119 5.76 -8.59 7.26
C TRP A 119 7.02 -9.45 7.19
N ASN A 120 8.06 -9.08 7.97
CA ASN A 120 9.43 -9.64 7.88
C ASN A 120 10.17 -9.39 6.54
N GLY A 121 9.59 -8.59 5.64
CA GLY A 121 10.25 -8.13 4.43
C GLY A 121 11.46 -7.25 4.75
N PHE A 122 12.39 -7.15 3.80
CA PHE A 122 13.48 -6.20 3.90
C PHE A 122 12.99 -4.80 3.51
N HIS A 123 13.38 -3.80 4.29
CA HIS A 123 13.33 -2.41 3.85
C HIS A 123 14.28 -2.19 2.66
N LEU A 124 14.18 -1.01 2.04
CA LEU A 124 15.07 -0.63 0.95
C LEU A 124 16.54 -0.64 1.40
N PRO A 125 17.48 -1.10 0.55
CA PRO A 125 18.88 -1.17 0.92
C PRO A 125 19.47 0.23 1.12
N SER A 126 20.17 0.42 2.24
CA SER A 126 20.94 1.62 2.51
C SER A 126 22.13 1.77 1.55
N GLY A 127 22.56 3.00 1.29
CA GLY A 127 23.70 3.33 0.45
C GLY A 127 23.38 3.44 -1.05
N TYR A 128 22.09 3.35 -1.41
CA TYR A 128 21.61 3.52 -2.78
C TYR A 128 20.76 4.79 -2.90
N SER A 129 20.89 5.52 -4.01
CA SER A 129 19.95 6.59 -4.30
C SER A 129 18.61 6.02 -4.80
N ALA A 130 17.54 6.79 -4.66
CA ALA A 130 16.24 6.43 -5.21
C ALA A 130 16.29 6.24 -6.73
N GLU A 131 17.11 7.02 -7.44
CA GLU A 131 17.34 6.90 -8.88
C GLU A 131 17.99 5.56 -9.24
N GLN A 132 18.97 5.09 -8.46
CA GLN A 132 19.61 3.80 -8.69
C GLN A 132 18.61 2.65 -8.51
N LEU A 133 17.82 2.69 -7.44
CA LEU A 133 16.79 1.69 -7.16
C LEU A 133 15.68 1.73 -8.23
N PHE A 134 15.24 2.92 -8.63
CA PHE A 134 14.24 3.10 -9.67
C PHE A 134 14.75 2.63 -11.04
N HIS A 135 16.00 2.91 -11.39
CA HIS A 135 16.60 2.45 -12.65
C HIS A 135 16.65 0.92 -12.72
N GLU A 136 17.02 0.25 -11.62
CA GLU A 136 16.97 -1.20 -11.57
C GLU A 136 15.53 -1.72 -11.73
N PHE A 137 14.57 -1.14 -10.99
CA PHE A 137 13.17 -1.52 -11.13
C PHE A 137 12.65 -1.28 -12.55
N GLN A 138 12.96 -0.14 -13.16
CA GLN A 138 12.59 0.18 -14.53
C GLN A 138 13.19 -0.82 -15.51
N SER A 139 14.46 -1.20 -15.32
CA SER A 139 15.12 -2.22 -16.13
C SER A 139 14.39 -3.56 -16.00
N PHE A 140 14.06 -3.99 -14.78
CA PHE A 140 13.28 -5.20 -14.53
C PHE A 140 11.85 -5.13 -15.13
N ASN A 141 11.19 -3.97 -15.00
CA ASN A 141 9.82 -3.75 -15.47
C ASN A 141 9.73 -3.62 -17.01
N SER A 142 10.88 -3.40 -17.67
CA SER A 142 11.03 -3.26 -19.13
C SER A 142 11.70 -4.47 -19.80
N GLN A 143 12.12 -5.49 -19.04
CA GLN A 143 13.16 -6.45 -19.43
C GLN A 143 12.80 -7.41 -20.60
N GLN A 144 11.72 -7.17 -21.32
CA GLN A 144 11.23 -8.03 -22.38
C GLN A 144 11.01 -7.23 -23.66
N ASP A 145 11.96 -7.33 -24.60
CA ASP A 145 12.03 -6.63 -25.90
C ASP A 145 10.76 -6.76 -26.77
N HIS A 146 9.84 -7.64 -26.40
CA HIS A 146 8.62 -7.97 -27.11
C HIS A 146 7.33 -7.44 -26.44
N LEU A 147 7.43 -6.76 -25.30
CA LEU A 147 6.29 -6.11 -24.66
C LEU A 147 6.23 -4.64 -25.07
N GLU A 148 5.09 -4.21 -25.59
CA GLU A 148 4.80 -2.79 -25.85
C GLU A 148 4.50 -2.03 -24.54
N ASP A 149 4.07 -2.76 -23.49
CA ASP A 149 3.65 -2.26 -22.19
C ASP A 149 4.56 -2.77 -21.05
N PRO A 150 4.66 -2.04 -19.92
CA PRO A 150 5.43 -2.49 -18.78
C PRO A 150 4.87 -3.79 -18.16
N LEU A 151 5.74 -4.53 -17.46
CA LEU A 151 5.34 -5.74 -16.74
C LEU A 151 4.29 -5.43 -15.67
N PHE A 152 4.49 -4.37 -14.90
CA PHE A 152 3.56 -3.79 -13.94
C PHE A 152 3.23 -2.34 -14.30
N ASP A 153 1.96 -1.97 -14.13
CA ASP A 153 1.46 -0.61 -14.29
C ASP A 153 1.90 0.33 -13.16
N GLY A 154 2.50 -0.21 -12.10
CA GLY A 154 3.00 0.55 -10.96
C GLY A 154 3.50 -0.27 -9.78
N ILE A 155 3.68 0.40 -8.65
CA ILE A 155 4.21 -0.17 -7.41
C ILE A 155 3.28 0.10 -6.23
N ASP A 156 3.44 -0.71 -5.19
CA ASP A 156 2.84 -0.54 -3.88
C ASP A 156 3.93 -0.62 -2.80
N TRP A 157 3.90 0.31 -1.84
CA TRP A 157 4.77 0.28 -0.67
C TRP A 157 4.06 -0.39 0.49
N ASP A 158 4.43 -1.63 0.76
CA ASP A 158 3.94 -2.45 1.87
C ASP A 158 5.12 -2.78 2.83
N LEU A 159 5.99 -1.81 3.07
CA LEU A 159 7.11 -1.99 4.01
C LEU A 159 6.57 -1.98 5.44
N GLU A 160 6.96 -3.01 6.21
CA GLU A 160 6.45 -3.24 7.56
C GLU A 160 7.57 -3.56 8.56
N GLY A 161 7.18 -4.00 9.76
CA GLY A 161 8.10 -4.46 10.81
C GLY A 161 8.52 -5.91 10.65
N HIS A 162 9.07 -6.46 11.73
CA HIS A 162 9.68 -7.78 11.75
C HIS A 162 9.50 -8.44 13.13
N ASP A 163 9.19 -9.74 13.16
CA ASP A 163 8.89 -10.53 14.36
C ASP A 163 10.00 -10.48 15.42
N ASN A 164 11.27 -10.51 15.01
CA ASN A 164 12.35 -10.16 15.92
C ASN A 164 12.29 -8.66 16.28
N VAL A 165 11.84 -8.34 17.50
CA VAL A 165 11.72 -6.96 18.01
C VAL A 165 13.03 -6.17 17.94
N GLN A 166 14.19 -6.84 17.98
CA GLN A 166 15.52 -6.25 17.87
C GLN A 166 16.03 -6.14 16.42
N SER A 167 15.19 -6.47 15.43
CA SER A 167 15.54 -6.36 14.02
C SER A 167 15.74 -4.88 13.63
N PRO A 168 16.77 -4.54 12.84
CA PRO A 168 16.89 -3.20 12.29
C PRO A 168 15.71 -2.81 11.38
N ASN A 169 14.94 -3.78 10.87
CA ASN A 169 13.74 -3.50 10.06
C ASN A 169 12.54 -3.03 10.91
N ASN A 170 12.67 -2.94 12.24
CA ASN A 170 11.67 -2.28 13.09
C ASN A 170 11.93 -0.76 13.24
N GLU A 171 12.87 -0.21 12.47
CA GLU A 171 13.09 1.22 12.33
C GLU A 171 13.12 1.56 10.83
N PHE A 172 12.23 2.43 10.40
CA PHE A 172 12.36 3.07 9.10
C PHE A 172 13.48 4.09 9.18
N THR A 173 14.60 3.88 8.49
CA THR A 173 15.61 4.94 8.43
C THR A 173 15.08 6.14 7.64
N LYS A 174 15.55 7.35 7.96
CA LYS A 174 15.22 8.52 7.13
C LYS A 174 15.62 8.31 5.67
N GLU A 175 16.75 7.65 5.43
CA GLU A 175 17.19 7.25 4.09
C GLU A 175 16.15 6.37 3.40
N CYS A 176 15.63 5.31 4.06
CA CYS A 176 14.59 4.45 3.50
C CYS A 176 13.33 5.25 3.15
N LEU A 177 12.88 6.15 4.03
CA LEU A 177 11.71 6.99 3.79
C LEU A 177 11.93 7.97 2.62
N ASP A 178 13.10 8.62 2.56
CA ASP A 178 13.45 9.49 1.44
C ASP A 178 13.56 8.70 0.13
N GLN A 179 14.09 7.47 0.16
CA GLN A 179 14.14 6.56 -0.99
C GLN A 179 12.74 6.21 -1.48
N MET A 180 11.82 5.80 -0.59
CA MET A 180 10.42 5.50 -0.95
C MET A 180 9.76 6.71 -1.63
N GLY A 181 9.94 7.90 -1.08
CA GLY A 181 9.38 9.14 -1.58
C GLY A 181 9.91 9.55 -2.96
N GLU A 182 11.23 9.65 -3.11
CA GLU A 182 11.84 10.03 -4.39
C GLU A 182 11.64 8.95 -5.47
N PHE A 183 11.65 7.66 -5.10
CA PHE A 183 11.30 6.59 -6.02
C PHE A 183 9.86 6.75 -6.50
N SER A 184 8.91 7.02 -5.60
CA SER A 184 7.50 7.25 -5.95
C SER A 184 7.34 8.38 -6.96
N LYS A 185 8.07 9.49 -6.76
CA LYS A 185 8.12 10.60 -7.72
C LYS A 185 8.65 10.18 -9.07
N LEU A 186 9.77 9.45 -9.12
CA LEU A 186 10.35 8.95 -10.37
C LEU A 186 9.38 8.00 -11.10
N ALA A 187 8.74 7.09 -10.37
CA ALA A 187 7.73 6.19 -10.89
C ALA A 187 6.56 6.95 -11.52
N LYS A 188 5.96 7.90 -10.77
CA LYS A 188 4.86 8.74 -11.25
C LYS A 188 5.21 9.50 -12.53
N VAL A 189 6.38 10.14 -12.57
CA VAL A 189 6.87 10.91 -13.73
C VAL A 189 7.07 10.02 -14.96
N ASN A 190 7.40 8.74 -14.77
CA ASN A 190 7.54 7.77 -15.85
C ASN A 190 6.23 7.07 -16.23
N GLY A 191 5.09 7.51 -15.70
CA GLY A 191 3.77 6.99 -16.06
C GLY A 191 3.30 5.82 -15.21
N LEU A 192 3.95 5.52 -14.08
CA LEU A 192 3.55 4.43 -13.19
C LEU A 192 2.63 4.88 -12.07
N ILE A 193 1.71 3.99 -11.67
CA ILE A 193 0.86 4.17 -10.49
C ILE A 193 1.69 3.89 -9.21
N VAL A 194 1.43 4.64 -8.15
CA VAL A 194 2.07 4.42 -6.84
C VAL A 194 1.02 4.37 -5.75
N SER A 195 1.05 3.31 -4.94
CA SER A 195 0.25 3.21 -3.73
C SER A 195 1.08 3.00 -2.47
N LEU A 196 0.46 3.27 -1.33
CA LEU A 196 0.97 2.96 0.00
C LEU A 196 0.01 1.99 0.68
N ALA A 197 0.52 1.04 1.45
CA ALA A 197 -0.28 0.07 2.18
C ALA A 197 0.01 0.07 3.70
N PRO A 198 -0.12 1.21 4.42
CA PRO A 198 0.22 1.24 5.83
C PRO A 198 -0.76 0.43 6.70
N PRO A 199 -0.26 -0.30 7.71
CA PRO A 199 -1.01 -0.65 8.92
C PRO A 199 -1.67 0.57 9.56
N GLU A 200 -2.75 0.37 10.32
CA GLU A 200 -3.49 1.47 10.97
C GLU A 200 -2.57 2.34 11.84
N SER A 201 -1.70 1.74 12.65
CA SER A 201 -0.74 2.46 13.50
C SER A 201 0.31 3.28 12.72
N TYR A 202 0.56 2.94 11.45
CA TYR A 202 1.57 3.60 10.62
C TYR A 202 1.00 4.84 9.92
N LEU A 203 -0.33 5.00 9.93
CA LEU A 203 -1.07 6.18 9.46
C LEU A 203 -2.41 6.30 10.22
N ASP A 204 -2.30 6.68 11.49
CA ASP A 204 -3.40 6.79 12.45
C ASP A 204 -3.89 8.24 12.57
N ILE A 205 -5.11 8.48 12.08
CA ILE A 205 -5.78 9.80 12.10
C ILE A 205 -6.21 10.25 13.51
N THR A 206 -6.16 9.35 14.50
CA THR A 206 -6.54 9.63 15.89
C THR A 206 -5.36 10.10 16.73
N SER A 207 -4.13 9.84 16.27
CA SER A 207 -2.89 10.25 16.93
C SER A 207 -2.16 11.33 16.16
N ARG A 208 -1.49 12.22 16.88
CA ARG A 208 -0.56 13.21 16.30
C ARG A 208 0.90 12.78 16.39
N LYS A 209 1.17 11.68 17.09
CA LYS A 209 2.53 11.23 17.36
C LYS A 209 3.24 10.86 16.06
N PHE A 210 4.55 11.00 16.06
CA PHE A 210 5.40 10.51 14.98
C PHE A 210 6.54 9.67 15.55
N SER A 211 6.81 8.53 14.92
CA SER A 211 8.02 7.75 15.18
C SER A 211 8.42 6.98 13.93
N ARG A 212 9.73 6.86 13.72
CA ARG A 212 10.31 5.93 12.74
C ARG A 212 10.33 4.48 13.22
N PHE A 213 10.18 4.27 14.51
CA PHE A 213 10.13 2.94 15.11
C PHE A 213 8.74 2.34 14.97
N VAL A 214 8.69 1.04 14.66
CA VAL A 214 7.47 0.25 14.52
C VAL A 214 7.42 -0.95 15.45
N ASN A 215 8.26 -0.92 16.49
CA ASN A 215 8.22 -1.82 17.63
C ASN A 215 7.62 -1.13 18.87
N LEU A 216 6.60 -0.29 18.66
CA LEU A 216 5.89 0.42 19.72
C LEU A 216 4.67 -0.37 20.19
N THR A 217 4.01 0.17 21.20
CA THR A 217 2.74 -0.33 21.75
C THR A 217 1.68 0.76 21.66
N TYR A 218 0.42 0.36 21.60
CA TYR A 218 -0.70 1.27 21.75
C TYR A 218 -0.92 1.73 23.21
N PRO A 219 -1.46 2.95 23.41
CA PRO A 219 -1.77 3.46 24.75
C PRO A 219 -3.00 2.77 25.39
N GLU A 220 -3.84 2.11 24.61
CA GLU A 220 -4.97 1.32 25.05
C GLU A 220 -4.56 0.32 26.14
N PRO A 221 -5.38 0.13 27.19
CA PRO A 221 -5.13 -0.90 28.20
C PRO A 221 -5.54 -2.30 27.68
N TRP A 222 -5.07 -2.68 26.48
CA TRP A 222 -5.45 -3.90 25.77
C TRP A 222 -4.28 -4.38 24.89
N HIS A 223 -3.82 -5.62 25.12
CA HIS A 223 -2.64 -6.22 24.46
C HIS A 223 -1.37 -5.34 24.50
N GLN A 224 -1.10 -4.71 25.66
CA GLN A 224 0.10 -3.88 25.86
C GLN A 224 1.42 -4.67 25.80
N ASP A 225 1.34 -6.00 25.78
CA ASP A 225 2.45 -6.92 25.56
C ASP A 225 2.83 -7.08 24.08
N PHE A 226 2.04 -6.53 23.14
CA PHE A 226 2.32 -6.58 21.71
C PHE A 226 3.12 -5.37 21.23
N GLU A 227 4.38 -5.57 20.87
CA GLU A 227 5.37 -4.52 20.56
C GLU A 227 5.62 -4.33 19.05
N TYR A 228 4.56 -4.20 18.25
CA TYR A 228 4.68 -4.12 16.78
C TYR A 228 3.77 -3.06 16.14
N HIS A 229 3.53 -1.97 16.87
CA HIS A 229 2.80 -0.81 16.35
C HIS A 229 3.77 0.31 15.96
N GLY A 230 3.36 1.11 14.99
CA GLY A 230 4.03 2.35 14.60
C GLY A 230 3.42 3.59 15.24
N ALA A 231 3.87 4.74 14.78
CA ALA A 231 3.24 6.02 15.07
C ALA A 231 3.37 6.93 13.84
N ASN A 232 2.41 6.83 12.92
CA ASN A 232 2.32 7.71 11.73
C ASN A 232 3.58 7.74 10.84
N VAL A 233 4.39 6.69 10.77
CA VAL A 233 5.64 6.71 9.99
C VAL A 233 5.41 6.99 8.49
N TYR A 234 4.32 6.47 7.91
CA TYR A 234 3.96 6.71 6.51
C TYR A 234 3.49 8.14 6.23
N SER A 235 3.10 8.89 7.26
CA SER A 235 2.72 10.30 7.10
C SER A 235 3.89 11.17 6.64
N TYR A 236 5.14 10.77 6.88
CA TYR A 236 6.32 11.45 6.36
C TYR A 236 6.35 11.42 4.82
N ILE A 237 5.96 10.30 4.21
CA ILE A 237 5.89 10.16 2.76
C ILE A 237 4.80 11.08 2.20
N LEU A 238 3.63 11.10 2.84
CA LEU A 238 2.53 11.97 2.44
C LEU A 238 2.86 13.46 2.64
N ALA A 239 3.58 13.83 3.71
CA ALA A 239 3.96 15.22 3.94
C ALA A 239 4.83 15.79 2.80
N LYS A 240 5.69 14.96 2.21
CA LYS A 240 6.68 15.40 1.20
C LYS A 240 6.31 15.04 -0.24
N TRP A 241 5.62 13.92 -0.47
CA TRP A 241 5.40 13.35 -1.81
C TRP A 241 3.94 12.94 -2.08
N ASN A 242 2.94 13.44 -1.34
CA ASN A 242 1.52 13.08 -1.57
C ASN A 242 1.06 13.23 -3.04
N ASP A 243 1.53 14.23 -3.78
CA ASP A 243 1.18 14.41 -5.20
C ASP A 243 1.62 13.23 -6.09
N TYR A 244 2.63 12.49 -5.64
CA TYR A 244 3.16 11.31 -6.32
C TYR A 244 2.53 9.99 -5.85
N ILE A 245 1.60 10.04 -4.89
CA ILE A 245 0.83 8.88 -4.41
C ILE A 245 -0.56 8.93 -5.03
N ASP A 246 -0.97 7.84 -5.69
CA ASP A 246 -2.27 7.71 -6.35
C ASP A 246 -3.38 7.29 -5.40
N PHE A 247 -3.10 6.35 -4.50
CA PHE A 247 -4.02 5.92 -3.46
C PHE A 247 -3.28 5.34 -2.25
N VAL A 248 -3.98 5.27 -1.11
CA VAL A 248 -3.51 4.69 0.14
C VAL A 248 -4.46 3.55 0.54
N PHE A 249 -3.95 2.34 0.60
CA PHE A 249 -4.61 1.14 1.10
C PHE A 249 -4.38 1.02 2.61
N LEU A 250 -5.29 1.53 3.43
CA LEU A 250 -5.14 1.50 4.87
C LEU A 250 -5.57 0.14 5.44
N GLN A 251 -4.67 -0.57 6.10
CA GLN A 251 -4.93 -1.93 6.59
C GLN A 251 -5.63 -1.92 7.97
N PHE A 252 -6.95 -2.13 8.01
CA PHE A 252 -7.68 -2.29 9.29
C PHE A 252 -7.51 -3.66 9.93
N TYR A 253 -6.77 -4.56 9.29
CA TYR A 253 -6.49 -5.91 9.76
C TYR A 253 -5.12 -6.07 10.43
N GLU A 254 -4.48 -4.94 10.77
CA GLU A 254 -3.31 -4.94 11.67
C GLU A 254 -3.65 -5.67 12.98
N SER A 255 -2.66 -6.37 13.53
CA SER A 255 -2.83 -7.12 14.77
C SER A 255 -3.03 -6.18 15.96
N TYR A 256 -4.12 -6.39 16.71
CA TYR A 256 -4.50 -5.58 17.87
C TYR A 256 -4.59 -4.08 17.55
N SER A 257 -5.11 -3.76 16.37
CA SER A 257 -5.34 -2.41 15.85
C SER A 257 -6.31 -1.59 16.70
N HIS A 258 -6.40 -0.26 16.49
CA HIS A 258 -7.47 0.55 17.10
C HIS A 258 -8.84 0.07 16.68
N ALA A 259 -9.00 -0.34 15.42
CA ALA A 259 -10.21 -1.00 14.93
C ALA A 259 -10.53 -2.25 15.77
N ALA A 260 -9.52 -3.09 16.01
CA ALA A 260 -9.69 -4.29 16.81
C ALA A 260 -10.07 -3.99 18.25
N TYR A 261 -9.47 -2.98 18.87
CA TYR A 261 -9.80 -2.57 20.24
C TYR A 261 -11.23 -2.08 20.35
N GLN A 262 -11.63 -1.16 19.48
CA GLN A 262 -12.97 -0.58 19.48
C GLN A 262 -14.04 -1.64 19.27
N ILE A 263 -13.81 -2.57 18.35
CA ILE A 263 -14.81 -3.59 17.99
C ILE A 263 -14.84 -4.73 19.01
N SER A 264 -13.68 -5.33 19.32
CA SER A 264 -13.61 -6.53 20.13
C SER A 264 -13.63 -6.24 21.64
N ALA A 265 -12.92 -5.20 22.10
CA ALA A 265 -12.81 -4.90 23.52
C ALA A 265 -13.92 -3.95 24.00
N LEU A 266 -14.27 -2.93 23.20
CA LEU A 266 -15.32 -1.96 23.55
C LEU A 266 -16.71 -2.31 23.02
N GLY A 267 -16.83 -3.31 22.14
CA GLY A 267 -18.10 -3.78 21.60
C GLY A 267 -18.78 -2.81 20.62
N ILE A 268 -18.01 -1.92 19.99
CA ILE A 268 -18.51 -1.04 18.93
C ILE A 268 -18.82 -1.92 17.70
N SER A 269 -19.97 -1.71 17.04
CA SER A 269 -20.26 -2.47 15.82
C SER A 269 -19.27 -2.09 14.71
N PRO A 270 -18.80 -3.05 13.89
CA PRO A 270 -17.85 -2.74 12.81
C PRO A 270 -18.37 -1.67 11.84
N SER A 271 -19.69 -1.65 11.59
CA SER A 271 -20.34 -0.61 10.79
C SER A 271 -20.15 0.80 11.37
N LYS A 272 -20.41 0.96 12.67
CA LYS A 272 -20.28 2.25 13.37
C LYS A 272 -18.84 2.70 13.48
N PHE A 273 -17.91 1.78 13.68
CA PHE A 273 -16.48 2.09 13.68
C PHE A 273 -16.08 2.73 12.35
N LEU A 274 -16.39 2.09 11.21
CA LEU A 274 -16.02 2.62 9.90
C LEU A 274 -16.67 3.97 9.60
N VAL A 275 -17.96 4.13 9.93
CA VAL A 275 -18.65 5.41 9.75
C VAL A 275 -17.98 6.50 10.59
N SER A 276 -17.67 6.23 11.86
CA SER A 276 -17.04 7.20 12.76
C SER A 276 -15.62 7.56 12.30
N TYR A 277 -14.85 6.57 11.83
CA TYR A 277 -13.51 6.78 11.28
C TYR A 277 -13.54 7.74 10.09
N MET A 278 -14.43 7.50 9.13
CA MET A 278 -14.57 8.32 7.92
C MET A 278 -15.12 9.72 8.23
N GLU A 279 -16.08 9.82 9.15
CA GLU A 279 -16.59 11.12 9.63
C GLU A 279 -15.50 11.93 10.31
N GLN A 280 -14.69 11.30 11.16
CA GLN A 280 -13.57 11.97 11.81
C GLN A 280 -12.58 12.50 10.79
N LEU A 281 -12.17 11.67 9.82
CA LEU A 281 -11.27 12.09 8.76
C LEU A 281 -11.84 13.26 7.94
N TYR A 282 -13.12 13.18 7.57
CA TYR A 282 -13.81 14.25 6.85
C TYR A 282 -13.86 15.57 7.67
N LEU A 283 -14.24 15.50 8.94
CA LEU A 283 -14.29 16.65 9.85
C LEU A 283 -12.91 17.26 10.12
N GLN A 284 -11.85 16.45 10.01
CA GLN A 284 -10.45 16.90 10.06
C GLN A 284 -9.94 17.41 8.71
N ASN A 285 -10.83 17.71 7.75
CA ASN A 285 -10.50 18.21 6.41
C ASN A 285 -9.65 17.23 5.59
N GLU A 286 -9.90 15.93 5.78
CA GLU A 286 -9.26 14.83 5.07
C GLU A 286 -7.74 14.84 5.25
N GLY A 287 -7.33 14.77 6.51
CA GLY A 287 -5.93 14.68 6.93
C GLY A 287 -5.79 14.72 8.46
N LEU A 288 -4.55 14.83 8.91
CA LEU A 288 -4.18 14.82 10.32
C LEU A 288 -3.02 15.79 10.58
N VAL A 289 -2.91 16.28 11.81
CA VAL A 289 -1.71 17.02 12.25
C VAL A 289 -0.72 16.03 12.81
N VAL A 290 0.50 16.03 12.29
CA VAL A 290 1.59 15.14 12.71
C VAL A 290 2.70 15.95 13.36
N HIS A 291 3.20 15.47 14.49
CA HIS A 291 4.26 16.10 15.26
C HIS A 291 5.65 15.55 14.90
N PHE A 292 6.13 15.81 13.69
CA PHE A 292 7.46 15.34 13.24
C PHE A 292 8.61 15.77 14.15
N GLN A 293 8.47 16.85 14.93
CA GLN A 293 9.49 17.30 15.88
C GLN A 293 9.71 16.36 17.07
N GLU A 294 8.85 15.34 17.27
CA GLU A 294 9.09 14.24 18.21
C GLU A 294 10.28 13.38 17.77
N ASP A 295 10.61 13.36 16.47
CA ASP A 295 11.87 12.85 15.92
C ASP A 295 12.59 13.98 15.13
N PRO A 296 13.45 14.77 15.80
CA PRO A 296 14.15 15.88 15.16
C PRO A 296 15.03 15.49 13.97
N SER A 297 15.37 14.20 13.81
CA SER A 297 16.18 13.73 12.68
C SER A 297 15.44 13.80 11.34
N MET A 298 14.11 13.97 11.34
CA MET A 298 13.30 14.05 10.12
C MET A 298 13.42 15.35 9.36
N ASP A 299 13.95 16.40 9.99
CA ASP A 299 14.03 17.75 9.41
C ASP A 299 12.66 18.29 8.91
N LEU A 300 11.57 17.92 9.58
CA LEU A 300 10.22 18.42 9.29
C LEU A 300 9.60 19.09 10.52
N GLU A 301 8.91 20.20 10.29
CA GLU A 301 8.06 20.83 11.30
C GLU A 301 6.74 20.06 11.48
N ASN A 302 6.11 20.26 12.63
CA ASN A 302 4.77 19.78 12.87
C ASN A 302 3.81 20.40 11.84
N GLN A 303 3.06 19.58 11.13
CA GLN A 303 2.27 20.06 10.01
C GLN A 303 1.04 19.20 9.76
N PHE A 304 0.12 19.75 8.98
CA PHE A 304 -1.03 19.01 8.48
C PHE A 304 -0.62 18.14 7.28
N VAL A 305 -0.91 16.85 7.38
CA VAL A 305 -0.68 15.86 6.32
C VAL A 305 -2.03 15.48 5.74
N SER A 306 -2.21 15.62 4.43
CA SER A 306 -3.47 15.31 3.78
C SER A 306 -3.61 13.82 3.45
N LEU A 307 -4.79 13.27 3.73
CA LEU A 307 -5.24 11.95 3.34
C LEU A 307 -6.65 12.09 2.74
N LYS A 308 -6.70 12.37 1.44
CA LYS A 308 -7.96 12.64 0.74
C LYS A 308 -8.82 11.39 0.60
N LEU A 309 -10.14 11.53 0.77
CA LEU A 309 -11.07 10.41 0.65
C LEU A 309 -11.03 9.78 -0.76
N GLU A 310 -10.85 10.62 -1.80
CA GLU A 310 -10.66 10.20 -3.19
C GLU A 310 -9.35 9.41 -3.46
N LYS A 311 -8.45 9.35 -2.48
CA LYS A 311 -7.24 8.51 -2.51
C LYS A 311 -7.31 7.35 -1.51
N LEU A 312 -8.28 7.32 -0.60
CA LEU A 312 -8.35 6.32 0.47
C LEU A 312 -9.02 5.03 -0.02
N VAL A 313 -8.36 3.91 0.20
CA VAL A 313 -8.90 2.55 0.04
C VAL A 313 -8.89 1.89 1.41
N LEU A 314 -10.05 1.37 1.84
CA LEU A 314 -10.14 0.64 3.11
C LEU A 314 -9.74 -0.82 2.87
N GLY A 315 -8.68 -1.27 3.54
CA GLY A 315 -8.10 -2.60 3.43
C GLY A 315 -8.58 -3.53 4.54
N PHE A 316 -9.04 -4.72 4.15
CA PHE A 316 -9.65 -5.68 5.07
C PHE A 316 -9.00 -7.07 5.01
N ALA A 317 -9.06 -7.83 6.10
CA ALA A 317 -8.70 -9.24 6.07
C ALA A 317 -9.75 -10.07 5.32
N ASN A 318 -9.29 -11.08 4.58
CA ASN A 318 -10.15 -12.10 3.96
C ASN A 318 -10.58 -13.17 4.99
N GLY A 319 -11.25 -14.24 4.53
CA GLY A 319 -11.84 -15.28 5.37
C GLY A 319 -10.87 -15.94 6.35
N TRP A 320 -9.55 -15.88 6.15
CA TRP A 320 -8.57 -16.39 7.11
C TRP A 320 -8.67 -15.76 8.50
N ALA A 321 -9.16 -14.51 8.61
CA ALA A 321 -9.35 -13.82 9.88
C ALA A 321 -10.55 -14.35 10.70
N LEU A 322 -11.35 -15.26 10.14
CA LEU A 322 -12.42 -15.95 10.88
C LEU A 322 -11.91 -17.13 11.74
N ASN A 323 -10.60 -17.39 11.78
CA ASN A 323 -10.04 -18.55 12.49
C ASN A 323 -10.27 -18.54 14.01
N ASP A 324 -10.28 -19.76 14.56
CA ASP A 324 -10.82 -20.21 15.86
C ASP A 324 -10.38 -19.44 17.12
N ASP A 325 -11.15 -19.65 18.20
CA ASP A 325 -11.12 -19.17 19.60
C ASP A 325 -9.81 -18.58 20.19
N ILE A 326 -8.64 -18.94 19.66
CA ILE A 326 -7.31 -18.56 20.13
C ILE A 326 -6.92 -17.12 19.71
N HIS A 327 -7.47 -16.60 18.60
CA HIS A 327 -7.08 -15.28 18.05
C HIS A 327 -8.26 -14.36 17.73
N LYS A 328 -9.41 -14.56 18.40
CA LYS A 328 -10.68 -13.89 18.11
C LYS A 328 -10.62 -12.37 18.05
N ASP A 329 -9.64 -11.78 18.72
CA ASP A 329 -9.53 -10.34 18.89
C ASP A 329 -8.20 -9.77 18.33
N LYS A 330 -7.36 -10.63 17.74
CA LYS A 330 -6.10 -10.23 17.12
C LYS A 330 -6.34 -9.44 15.84
N VAL A 331 -7.22 -9.90 14.97
CA VAL A 331 -7.53 -9.28 13.68
C VAL A 331 -9.03 -9.20 13.51
N ILE A 332 -9.53 -8.10 12.95
CA ILE A 332 -10.95 -7.95 12.65
C ILE A 332 -11.28 -8.43 11.25
N PHE A 333 -12.26 -9.32 11.17
CA PHE A 333 -12.97 -9.63 9.95
C PHE A 333 -14.24 -8.78 9.84
N PHE A 334 -14.29 -7.88 8.86
CA PHE A 334 -15.48 -7.10 8.55
C PHE A 334 -16.43 -7.91 7.69
N LYS A 335 -17.61 -8.26 8.22
CA LYS A 335 -18.58 -9.04 7.46
C LYS A 335 -19.24 -8.17 6.39
N LYS A 336 -19.66 -8.78 5.28
CA LYS A 336 -20.40 -8.12 4.19
C LYS A 336 -21.53 -7.22 4.71
N LYS A 337 -22.34 -7.71 5.65
CA LYS A 337 -23.46 -6.94 6.21
C LYS A 337 -23.00 -5.65 6.90
N ASP A 338 -21.93 -5.70 7.68
CA ASP A 338 -21.41 -4.53 8.40
C ASP A 338 -20.85 -3.49 7.43
N LEU A 339 -20.19 -3.95 6.37
CA LEU A 339 -19.69 -3.10 5.29
C LEU A 339 -20.81 -2.49 4.43
N GLU A 340 -21.86 -3.26 4.14
CA GLU A 340 -23.07 -2.76 3.46
C GLU A 340 -23.73 -1.64 4.27
N GLU A 341 -23.91 -1.85 5.57
CA GLU A 341 -24.47 -0.86 6.49
C GLU A 341 -23.62 0.41 6.53
N ALA A 342 -22.30 0.28 6.71
CA ALA A 342 -21.39 1.42 6.70
C ALA A 342 -21.42 2.16 5.36
N ASN A 343 -21.31 1.46 4.23
CA ASN A 343 -21.28 2.08 2.91
C ASN A 343 -22.57 2.86 2.61
N ASN A 344 -23.74 2.34 2.98
CA ASN A 344 -25.01 3.06 2.83
C ASN A 344 -25.00 4.39 3.61
N ASP A 345 -24.45 4.38 4.83
CA ASP A 345 -24.34 5.57 5.66
C ASP A 345 -23.36 6.58 5.09
N LEU A 346 -22.19 6.12 4.65
CA LEU A 346 -21.16 6.96 4.02
C LEU A 346 -21.68 7.59 2.73
N THR A 347 -22.40 6.85 1.88
CA THR A 347 -23.00 7.37 0.65
C THR A 347 -24.06 8.43 0.91
N ARG A 348 -24.94 8.21 1.89
CA ARG A 348 -25.91 9.23 2.29
C ARG A 348 -25.23 10.51 2.78
N LYS A 349 -24.06 10.39 3.42
CA LYS A 349 -23.26 11.50 3.94
C LYS A 349 -22.31 12.12 2.90
N LYS A 350 -22.12 11.50 1.74
CA LYS A 350 -21.18 11.90 0.67
C LYS A 350 -19.73 11.97 1.14
N ILE A 351 -19.30 10.97 1.92
CA ILE A 351 -17.95 10.85 2.49
C ILE A 351 -17.36 9.47 2.23
N GLU A 352 -17.68 8.87 1.07
CA GLU A 352 -17.18 7.55 0.71
C GLU A 352 -15.66 7.53 0.49
N PRO A 353 -14.96 6.44 0.88
CA PRO A 353 -13.59 6.22 0.43
C PRO A 353 -13.59 5.97 -1.08
N ARG A 354 -12.44 6.13 -1.74
CA ARG A 354 -12.26 5.79 -3.16
C ARG A 354 -12.61 4.33 -3.45
N GLY A 355 -12.29 3.42 -2.53
CA GLY A 355 -12.38 2.00 -2.79
C GLY A 355 -12.28 1.11 -1.57
N PHE A 356 -12.35 -0.18 -1.83
CA PHE A 356 -12.09 -1.24 -0.86
C PHE A 356 -10.99 -2.15 -1.38
N GLY A 357 -10.43 -2.97 -0.50
CA GLY A 357 -9.70 -4.13 -0.94
C GLY A 357 -9.33 -5.03 0.21
N PHE A 358 -8.56 -6.06 -0.10
CA PHE A 358 -8.33 -7.12 0.88
C PHE A 358 -7.01 -7.87 0.69
N TRP A 359 -6.53 -8.39 1.82
CA TRP A 359 -5.47 -9.38 1.91
C TRP A 359 -6.09 -10.73 2.32
N VAL A 360 -6.04 -11.80 1.53
CA VAL A 360 -5.37 -11.98 0.24
C VAL A 360 -6.22 -12.90 -0.66
N ILE A 361 -6.06 -12.85 -1.98
CA ILE A 361 -6.84 -13.65 -2.95
C ILE A 361 -6.68 -15.15 -2.72
N GLU A 362 -5.51 -15.63 -2.29
CA GLU A 362 -5.30 -17.06 -2.08
C GLU A 362 -6.19 -17.65 -0.97
N GLU A 363 -6.73 -16.81 -0.09
CA GLU A 363 -7.64 -17.21 1.00
C GLU A 363 -9.13 -17.11 0.61
N GLU A 364 -9.45 -16.70 -0.62
CA GLU A 364 -10.83 -16.74 -1.15
C GLU A 364 -11.41 -18.16 -1.07
N GLY A 365 -12.68 -18.25 -0.65
CA GLY A 365 -13.44 -19.48 -0.42
C GLY A 365 -13.24 -20.08 0.98
N LYS A 366 -12.27 -19.61 1.77
CA LYS A 366 -12.07 -20.10 3.14
C LYS A 366 -13.21 -19.64 4.03
N HIS A 367 -13.73 -20.55 4.86
CA HIS A 367 -14.88 -20.31 5.73
C HIS A 367 -16.11 -19.75 4.96
N ASP A 368 -16.28 -20.22 3.71
CA ASP A 368 -17.32 -19.80 2.78
C ASP A 368 -17.31 -18.28 2.45
N VAL A 369 -16.17 -17.62 2.67
CA VAL A 369 -16.00 -16.20 2.34
C VAL A 369 -15.49 -16.05 0.90
N ASN A 370 -16.33 -15.46 0.04
CA ASN A 370 -15.92 -14.98 -1.28
C ASN A 370 -15.92 -13.45 -1.25
N TYR A 371 -14.78 -12.87 -0.87
CA TYR A 371 -14.72 -11.49 -0.40
C TYR A 371 -14.63 -10.50 -1.56
N ALA A 372 -13.90 -10.84 -2.63
CA ALA A 372 -13.93 -10.09 -3.89
C ALA A 372 -15.37 -9.76 -4.33
N LYS A 373 -16.22 -10.79 -4.43
CA LYS A 373 -17.63 -10.63 -4.78
C LYS A 373 -18.40 -9.80 -3.76
N SER A 374 -18.17 -10.07 -2.48
CA SER A 374 -18.87 -9.37 -1.39
C SER A 374 -18.57 -7.87 -1.39
N LEU A 375 -17.31 -7.48 -1.62
CA LEU A 375 -16.91 -6.08 -1.70
C LEU A 375 -17.38 -5.42 -3.00
N ALA A 376 -17.34 -6.12 -4.13
CA ALA A 376 -17.85 -5.61 -5.40
C ALA A 376 -19.36 -5.34 -5.37
N ASP A 377 -20.14 -6.25 -4.76
CA ASP A 377 -21.59 -6.09 -4.55
C ASP A 377 -21.95 -4.85 -3.72
N ILE A 378 -20.99 -4.31 -2.94
CA ILE A 378 -21.16 -3.09 -2.16
C ILE A 378 -20.67 -1.89 -2.98
N LEU A 379 -19.44 -1.97 -3.47
CA LEU A 379 -18.72 -0.86 -4.06
C LEU A 379 -19.30 -0.40 -5.40
N PHE A 380 -19.76 -1.35 -6.21
CA PHE A 380 -20.27 -1.09 -7.57
C PHE A 380 -21.79 -1.16 -7.67
N LYS A 381 -22.48 -1.35 -6.54
CA LYS A 381 -23.94 -1.31 -6.53
C LYS A 381 -24.40 0.07 -6.94
N LYS A 382 -25.13 0.16 -8.05
CA LYS A 382 -25.84 1.39 -8.39
C LYS A 382 -26.88 1.62 -7.30
N HIS A 383 -26.69 2.67 -6.51
CA HIS A 383 -27.75 3.14 -5.63
C HIS A 383 -28.89 3.63 -6.52
N GLU A 384 -29.96 2.86 -6.63
CA GLU A 384 -31.26 3.38 -7.03
C GLU A 384 -31.68 4.32 -5.91
N VAL A 385 -31.27 5.59 -6.00
CA VAL A 385 -31.77 6.64 -5.12
C VAL A 385 -33.25 6.76 -5.45
N LYS A 386 -34.09 6.18 -4.60
CA LYS A 386 -35.47 6.63 -4.50
C LYS A 386 -35.40 8.07 -4.01
N GLU A 387 -35.56 9.03 -4.92
CA GLU A 387 -35.86 10.40 -4.56
C GLU A 387 -37.02 10.35 -3.56
N CYS A 388 -36.72 10.68 -2.30
CA CYS A 388 -37.76 10.91 -1.32
C CYS A 388 -38.31 12.29 -1.65
N ASP A 389 -39.41 12.32 -2.39
CA ASP A 389 -40.25 13.49 -2.61
C ASP A 389 -40.91 13.91 -1.28
N ASP A 390 -40.12 14.36 -0.31
CA ASP A 390 -40.63 15.07 0.84
C ASP A 390 -40.44 16.57 0.59
N GLU A 391 -41.30 17.13 -0.27
CA GLU A 391 -41.55 18.56 -0.25
C GLU A 391 -42.18 18.91 1.11
N PRO A 392 -41.59 19.82 1.90
CA PRO A 392 -42.25 20.32 3.09
C PRO A 392 -43.46 21.14 2.66
N THR A 393 -44.65 20.60 2.90
CA THR A 393 -45.90 21.35 2.84
C THR A 393 -45.87 22.40 3.94
N PHE A 394 -45.46 23.62 3.60
CA PHE A 394 -45.68 24.79 4.43
C PHE A 394 -47.19 25.06 4.47
N ALA A 395 -47.85 24.58 5.51
CA ALA A 395 -49.17 25.05 5.88
C ALA A 395 -49.05 26.51 6.33
N SER A 396 -49.60 27.41 5.52
CA SER A 396 -49.87 28.79 5.90
C SER A 396 -51.09 28.83 6.81
N GLU A 397 -50.92 29.29 8.05
CA GLU A 397 -51.98 29.88 8.86
C GLU A 397 -51.77 31.40 8.97
#